data_AF-A0AA39GXQ3-F1
#
_entry.id   AF-A0AA39GXQ3-F1
#
_cell.length_a   1.000
_cell.length_b   1.000
_cell.length_c   1.000
_cell.angle_alpha   90.00
_cell.angle_beta   90.00
_cell.angle_gamma   90.00
#
_symmetry.space_group_name_H-M   'P 1'
#
loop_
_entity.id
_entity.type
_entity.pdbx_description
1 polymer ?
#
loop_
_entity_poly.entity_id
_entity_poly.type
_entity_poly.pdbx_seq_one_letter_code
_entity_poly.pdbx_strand_id
1 'polypeptide(L)'
;MVSEDFDLYNHACVETDEEGLRVLRKKNITYPVMIKAYKGGGGKGIRKCNSDEEFKINFRRVKKAEVPGSPIFLMKCMVNARHIEVQLIGDEYAHSEVDAKGRCQSCRESWLCAEDKSLPADIRTDTEKCVIVVRIISEDPAEGFRPAFGNVESVQFQSNDEVWTYFSVSSPGMVQEYAALQFGHLFARGNSRRKAVSNLICALEELEVRATCTSQVSYLIGLLQDPKFEINNFHTGWLDERIAAKILTMPELFPLISTLR
;
A
#
# COMPACT_ATOMS: atom_id res chain seq x y z
N MET A 1 -26.88 12.06 -3.93
CA MET A 1 -26.65 12.12 -2.47
C MET A 1 -27.40 10.93 -1.89
N VAL A 2 -26.69 9.87 -1.49
CA VAL A 2 -27.35 8.79 -0.75
C VAL A 2 -27.66 9.36 0.62
N SER A 3 -28.94 9.59 0.93
CA SER A 3 -29.33 9.95 2.29
C SER A 3 -29.16 8.69 3.14
N GLU A 4 -28.06 8.59 3.85
CA GLU A 4 -27.92 7.55 4.87
C GLU A 4 -28.95 7.82 5.97
N ASP A 5 -29.69 6.79 6.36
CA ASP A 5 -30.53 6.83 7.54
C ASP A 5 -29.62 7.05 8.76
N PHE A 6 -29.80 8.19 9.42
CA PHE A 6 -28.96 8.60 10.53
C PHE A 6 -29.04 7.61 11.70
N ASP A 7 -30.18 6.93 11.86
CA ASP A 7 -30.35 5.92 12.90
C ASP A 7 -29.53 4.66 12.58
N LEU A 8 -29.50 4.24 11.32
CA LEU A 8 -28.68 3.11 10.88
C LEU A 8 -27.19 3.42 11.02
N TYR A 9 -26.78 4.64 10.66
CA TYR A 9 -25.40 5.11 10.81
C TYR A 9 -24.93 5.07 12.27
N ASN A 10 -25.75 5.61 13.19
CA ASN A 10 -25.44 5.61 14.61
C ASN A 10 -25.40 4.19 15.18
N HIS A 11 -26.24 3.28 14.68
CA HIS A 11 -26.23 1.88 15.10
C HIS A 11 -24.94 1.13 14.72
N ALA A 12 -24.24 1.58 13.67
CA ALA A 12 -22.99 1.00 13.21
C ALA A 12 -21.75 1.54 13.97
N CYS A 13 -21.92 2.62 14.75
CA CYS A 13 -20.83 3.31 15.42
C CYS A 13 -20.82 3.05 16.94
N VAL A 14 -19.67 3.30 17.55
CA VAL A 14 -19.47 3.24 19.01
C VAL A 14 -18.81 4.52 19.50
N GLU A 15 -19.27 5.02 20.65
CA GLU A 15 -18.81 6.29 21.21
C GLU A 15 -17.74 6.12 22.28
N THR A 16 -17.80 5.03 23.03
CA THR A 16 -16.87 4.73 24.14
C THR A 16 -16.19 3.38 23.96
N ASP A 17 -15.02 3.21 24.59
CA ASP A 17 -14.32 1.94 24.67
C ASP A 17 -15.12 0.88 25.43
N GLU A 18 -15.86 1.27 26.47
CA GLU A 18 -16.76 0.38 27.22
C GLU A 18 -17.92 -0.14 26.38
N GLU A 19 -18.56 0.75 25.61
CA GLU A 19 -19.58 0.38 24.63
C GLU A 19 -19.00 -0.53 23.56
N GLY A 20 -17.83 -0.20 23.01
CA GLY A 20 -17.12 -1.00 22.04
C GLY A 20 -16.91 -2.45 22.50
N LEU A 21 -16.37 -2.63 23.72
CA LEU A 21 -16.19 -3.97 24.31
C LEU A 21 -17.51 -4.73 24.49
N ARG A 22 -18.57 -4.03 24.90
CA ARG A 22 -19.91 -4.63 25.03
C ARG A 22 -20.44 -5.11 23.68
N VAL A 23 -20.28 -4.30 22.63
CA VAL A 23 -20.69 -4.64 21.26
C VAL A 23 -19.90 -5.83 20.73
N LEU A 24 -18.57 -5.85 20.91
CA LEU A 24 -17.72 -6.96 20.49
C LEU A 24 -18.18 -8.29 21.12
N ARG A 25 -18.45 -8.30 22.43
CA ARG A 25 -18.98 -9.47 23.14
C ARG A 25 -20.37 -9.87 22.66
N LYS A 26 -21.29 -8.91 22.55
CA LYS A 26 -22.68 -9.15 22.09
C LYS A 26 -22.72 -9.72 20.67
N LYS A 27 -21.82 -9.30 19.78
CA LYS A 27 -21.74 -9.74 18.38
C LYS A 27 -20.77 -10.90 18.16
N ASN A 28 -20.19 -11.45 19.23
CA ASN A 28 -19.21 -12.54 19.19
C ASN A 28 -18.00 -12.26 18.26
N ILE A 29 -17.53 -11.01 18.24
CA ILE A 29 -16.35 -10.61 17.47
C ILE A 29 -15.12 -10.81 18.36
N THR A 30 -14.36 -11.85 18.08
CA THR A 30 -13.16 -12.22 18.85
C THR A 30 -11.90 -11.50 18.37
N TYR A 31 -10.88 -11.45 19.22
CA TYR A 31 -9.57 -10.92 18.84
C TYR A 31 -8.87 -11.75 17.73
N PRO A 32 -7.99 -11.13 16.93
CA PRO A 32 -7.74 -9.69 16.87
C PRO A 32 -8.93 -8.90 16.28
N VAL A 33 -9.09 -7.65 16.70
CA VAL A 33 -10.12 -6.71 16.21
C VAL A 33 -9.49 -5.46 15.64
N MET A 34 -10.19 -4.77 14.74
CA MET A 34 -9.78 -3.49 14.18
C MET A 34 -10.73 -2.39 14.66
N ILE A 35 -10.12 -1.32 15.15
CA ILE A 35 -10.76 -0.01 15.37
C ILE A 35 -10.57 0.79 14.09
N LYS A 36 -11.66 1.34 13.54
CA LYS A 36 -11.62 2.22 12.37
C LYS A 36 -12.43 3.49 12.59
N ALA A 37 -11.79 4.63 12.41
CA ALA A 37 -12.45 5.93 12.35
C ALA A 37 -12.99 6.19 10.94
N TYR A 38 -14.24 6.62 10.83
CA TYR A 38 -14.89 6.94 9.55
C TYR A 38 -14.12 7.99 8.73
N LYS A 39 -13.65 9.07 9.37
CA LYS A 39 -12.91 10.16 8.72
C LYS A 39 -11.39 9.94 8.68
N GLY A 40 -10.93 8.71 8.90
CA GLY A 40 -9.51 8.36 8.85
C GLY A 40 -8.94 8.34 7.42
N GLY A 41 -7.62 8.50 7.30
CA GLY A 41 -6.91 8.48 6.02
C GLY A 41 -5.40 8.26 6.20
N GLY A 42 -4.75 7.65 5.21
CA GLY A 42 -3.29 7.43 5.23
C GLY A 42 -2.77 6.62 6.43
N GLY A 43 -3.56 5.71 6.99
CA GLY A 43 -3.21 4.91 8.17
C GLY A 43 -3.52 5.55 9.54
N LYS A 44 -4.01 6.80 9.57
CA LYS A 44 -4.55 7.42 10.79
C LYS A 44 -5.96 6.91 11.07
N GLY A 45 -6.25 6.63 12.34
CA GLY A 45 -7.56 6.16 12.77
C GLY A 45 -7.84 4.68 12.54
N ILE A 46 -6.81 3.88 12.25
CA ILE A 46 -6.93 2.42 12.07
C ILE A 46 -6.00 1.72 13.06
N ARG A 47 -6.52 0.94 14.01
CA ARG A 47 -5.67 0.23 14.99
C ARG A 47 -6.12 -1.22 15.17
N LYS A 48 -5.18 -2.15 15.02
CA LYS A 48 -5.35 -3.55 15.42
C LYS A 48 -5.26 -3.62 16.94
N CYS A 49 -6.09 -4.46 17.56
CA CYS A 49 -6.04 -4.75 18.99
C CYS A 49 -6.10 -6.26 19.19
N ASN A 50 -5.34 -6.79 20.13
CA ASN A 50 -5.26 -8.22 20.45
C ASN A 50 -5.82 -8.55 21.86
N SER A 51 -6.11 -7.53 22.69
CA SER A 51 -6.73 -7.69 24.00
C SER A 51 -7.65 -6.52 24.36
N ASP A 52 -8.41 -6.66 25.45
CA ASP A 52 -9.27 -5.60 26.02
C ASP A 52 -8.45 -4.37 26.44
N GLU A 53 -7.25 -4.57 26.99
CA GLU A 53 -6.34 -3.48 27.42
C GLU A 53 -5.84 -2.68 26.22
N GLU A 54 -5.34 -3.37 25.20
CA GLU A 54 -4.87 -2.75 23.96
C GLU A 54 -6.02 -2.00 23.27
N PHE A 55 -7.23 -2.59 23.28
CA PHE A 55 -8.42 -1.96 22.73
C PHE A 55 -8.73 -0.63 23.40
N LYS A 56 -8.76 -0.57 24.75
CA LYS A 56 -9.06 0.68 25.48
C LYS A 56 -8.04 1.78 25.17
N ILE A 57 -6.75 1.43 25.14
CA ILE A 57 -5.67 2.38 24.85
C ILE A 57 -5.81 2.91 23.41
N ASN A 58 -5.94 2.01 22.44
CA ASN A 58 -6.00 2.37 21.02
C ASN A 58 -7.29 3.11 20.66
N PHE A 59 -8.42 2.76 21.29
CA PHE A 59 -9.70 3.45 21.08
C PHE A 59 -9.58 4.92 21.49
N ARG A 60 -9.07 5.19 22.69
CA ARG A 60 -8.87 6.55 23.20
C ARG A 60 -7.88 7.32 22.34
N ARG A 61 -6.80 6.68 21.88
CA ARG A 61 -5.82 7.27 20.96
C ARG A 61 -6.46 7.69 19.64
N VAL A 62 -7.24 6.81 19.01
CA VAL A 62 -7.94 7.11 17.76
C VAL A 62 -8.94 8.24 17.96
N LYS A 63 -9.80 8.15 18.98
CA LYS A 63 -10.88 9.12 19.26
C LYS A 63 -10.36 10.51 19.65
N LYS A 64 -9.25 10.60 20.39
CA LYS A 64 -8.77 11.88 20.97
C LYS A 64 -7.59 12.50 20.22
N ALA A 65 -6.68 11.70 19.67
CA ALA A 65 -5.43 12.20 19.12
C ALA A 65 -5.37 12.12 17.58
N GLU A 66 -5.84 11.02 16.99
CA GLU A 66 -5.63 10.78 15.56
C GLU A 66 -6.73 11.37 14.69
N VAL A 67 -8.00 11.12 15.05
CA VAL A 67 -9.16 11.59 14.28
C VAL A 67 -10.26 12.10 15.23
N PRO A 68 -10.04 13.25 15.91
CA PRO A 68 -11.00 13.81 16.85
C PRO A 68 -12.38 14.04 16.22
N GLY A 69 -13.44 13.65 16.93
CA GLY A 69 -14.82 13.83 16.48
C GLY A 69 -15.25 12.92 15.32
N SER A 70 -14.41 11.98 14.89
CA SER A 70 -14.84 10.95 13.94
C SER A 70 -15.64 9.86 14.66
N PRO A 71 -16.76 9.42 14.07
CA PRO A 71 -17.41 8.17 14.45
C PRO A 71 -16.45 7.00 14.26
N ILE A 72 -16.54 6.02 15.16
CA ILE A 72 -15.70 4.82 15.17
C ILE A 72 -16.60 3.61 14.98
N PHE A 73 -16.19 2.70 14.10
CA PHE A 73 -16.80 1.39 13.95
C PHE A 73 -15.74 0.31 14.17
N LEU A 74 -16.23 -0.89 14.53
CA LEU A 74 -15.39 -2.04 14.88
C LEU A 74 -15.59 -3.15 13.87
N MET A 75 -14.51 -3.86 13.55
CA MET A 75 -14.59 -5.04 12.68
C MET A 75 -13.63 -6.13 13.12
N LYS A 76 -13.92 -7.36 12.71
CA LYS A 76 -12.98 -8.47 12.86
C LYS A 76 -11.69 -8.15 12.09
N CYS A 77 -10.53 -8.36 12.71
CA CYS A 77 -9.26 -8.25 12.02
C CYS A 77 -8.98 -9.55 11.26
N MET A 78 -8.90 -9.45 9.94
CA MET A 78 -8.42 -10.54 9.09
C MET A 78 -6.88 -10.51 9.10
N VAL A 79 -6.27 -11.55 9.66
CA VAL A 79 -4.80 -11.70 9.69
C VAL A 79 -4.34 -12.54 8.50
N ASN A 80 -3.11 -12.30 8.05
CA ASN A 80 -2.47 -13.02 6.95
C ASN A 80 -3.31 -13.04 5.66
N ALA A 81 -4.07 -11.97 5.45
CA ALA A 81 -4.94 -11.80 4.29
C ALA A 81 -4.18 -11.21 3.09
N ARG A 82 -4.81 -11.30 1.92
CA ARG A 82 -4.44 -10.49 0.75
C ARG A 82 -5.21 -9.18 0.77
N HIS A 83 -4.54 -8.12 0.36
CA HIS A 83 -5.19 -6.85 0.06
C HIS A 83 -5.43 -6.79 -1.45
N ILE A 84 -6.67 -6.57 -1.85
CA ILE A 84 -7.08 -6.50 -3.26
C ILE A 84 -7.90 -5.22 -3.42
N GLU A 85 -7.54 -4.44 -4.43
CA GLU A 85 -8.25 -3.24 -4.83
C GLU A 85 -8.74 -3.42 -6.27
N VAL A 86 -9.89 -2.85 -6.57
CA VAL A 86 -10.52 -2.94 -7.88
C VAL A 86 -10.76 -1.53 -8.40
N GLN A 87 -10.27 -1.25 -9.60
CA GLN A 87 -10.49 0.04 -10.23
C GLN A 87 -11.91 0.10 -10.78
N LEU A 88 -12.67 1.11 -10.37
CA LEU A 88 -13.99 1.40 -10.91
C LEU A 88 -13.89 2.63 -11.80
N ILE A 89 -14.53 2.57 -12.96
CA ILE A 89 -14.65 3.70 -13.89
C ILE A 89 -16.14 3.84 -14.19
N GLY A 90 -16.69 5.03 -13.99
CA GLY A 90 -18.07 5.34 -14.33
C GLY A 90 -18.19 6.68 -15.02
N ASP A 91 -19.14 6.79 -15.94
CA ASP A 91 -19.49 8.04 -16.60
C ASP A 91 -20.69 8.73 -15.93
N GLU A 92 -20.99 9.96 -16.37
CA GLU A 92 -22.13 10.74 -15.85
C GLU A 92 -23.50 10.15 -16.25
N TYR A 93 -23.53 9.19 -17.17
CA TYR A 93 -24.74 8.55 -17.69
C TYR A 93 -25.06 7.25 -16.94
N ALA A 94 -24.41 7.04 -15.79
CA ALA A 94 -24.53 5.86 -14.95
C ALA A 94 -24.10 4.55 -15.63
N HIS A 95 -23.26 4.63 -16.67
CA HIS A 95 -22.49 3.47 -17.09
C HIS A 95 -21.33 3.30 -16.13
N SER A 96 -21.14 2.09 -15.63
CA SER A 96 -19.99 1.75 -14.80
C SER A 96 -19.38 0.47 -15.29
N GLU A 97 -18.07 0.46 -15.46
CA GLU A 97 -17.32 -0.78 -15.61
C GLU A 97 -16.41 -0.95 -14.40
N VAL A 98 -16.35 -2.20 -14.01
CA VAL A 98 -15.31 -2.67 -13.13
C VAL A 98 -14.12 -2.97 -14.01
N ASP A 99 -13.11 -2.09 -14.01
CA ASP A 99 -11.80 -2.49 -14.49
C ASP A 99 -11.16 -3.41 -13.43
N ALA A 100 -11.62 -4.66 -13.44
CA ALA A 100 -11.07 -5.74 -12.63
C ALA A 100 -9.63 -6.10 -13.03
N LYS A 101 -9.01 -5.36 -13.96
CA LYS A 101 -7.64 -5.61 -14.43
C LYS A 101 -6.60 -4.70 -13.78
N GLY A 102 -7.01 -3.84 -12.83
CA GLY A 102 -6.16 -3.28 -11.77
C GLY A 102 -5.61 -4.37 -10.83
N ARG A 103 -4.85 -5.32 -11.39
CA ARG A 103 -4.29 -6.49 -10.72
C ARG A 103 -3.11 -6.08 -9.83
N CYS A 104 -3.40 -5.54 -8.65
CA CYS A 104 -2.43 -5.48 -7.55
C CYS A 104 -2.91 -6.47 -6.47
N GLN A 105 -2.21 -7.55 -6.10
CA GLN A 105 -0.77 -7.76 -6.09
C GLN A 105 -0.34 -9.17 -6.53
N SER A 106 -1.23 -10.01 -7.09
CA SER A 106 -0.83 -11.25 -7.79
C SER A 106 -1.98 -12.23 -8.12
N CYS A 107 -2.26 -12.35 -9.42
CA CYS A 107 -2.91 -13.47 -10.11
C CYS A 107 -3.67 -14.53 -9.26
N ARG A 108 -4.96 -14.30 -8.94
CA ARG A 108 -6.07 -15.24 -9.18
C ARG A 108 -7.45 -14.61 -8.92
N GLU A 109 -8.43 -15.24 -9.55
CA GLU A 109 -9.79 -14.80 -9.91
C GLU A 109 -10.67 -14.32 -8.74
N SER A 110 -11.48 -13.29 -9.00
CA SER A 110 -12.84 -13.12 -8.46
C SER A 110 -13.61 -12.13 -9.31
N TRP A 111 -14.68 -12.59 -9.96
CA TRP A 111 -15.60 -11.79 -10.76
C TRP A 111 -16.67 -11.19 -9.83
N LEU A 112 -16.85 -9.87 -9.89
CA LEU A 112 -18.06 -9.20 -9.40
C LEU A 112 -18.48 -8.21 -10.48
N CYS A 113 -19.36 -8.65 -11.37
CA CYS A 113 -20.11 -7.76 -12.25
C CYS A 113 -21.34 -7.30 -11.45
N ALA A 114 -21.37 -6.03 -11.05
CA ALA A 114 -22.64 -5.38 -10.76
C ALA A 114 -23.23 -4.99 -12.11
N GLU A 115 -24.27 -5.71 -12.55
CA GLU A 115 -24.98 -5.39 -13.78
C GLU A 115 -25.78 -4.10 -13.58
N ASP A 116 -25.30 -3.01 -14.17
CA ASP A 116 -26.18 -1.96 -14.69
C ASP A 116 -25.47 -1.28 -15.88
N LYS A 117 -25.74 -1.79 -17.09
CA LYS A 117 -25.25 -1.34 -18.42
C LYS A 117 -23.72 -1.28 -18.60
N SER A 118 -23.19 -2.22 -19.39
CA SER A 118 -21.77 -2.28 -19.78
C SER A 118 -21.33 -1.06 -20.60
N LEU A 119 -20.11 -0.56 -20.37
CA LEU A 119 -19.49 0.44 -21.24
C LEU A 119 -19.27 -0.14 -22.66
N PRO A 120 -19.18 0.73 -23.69
CA PRO A 120 -18.82 0.34 -25.05
C PRO A 120 -17.61 -0.60 -25.11
N ALA A 121 -17.63 -1.55 -26.05
CA ALA A 121 -16.57 -2.56 -26.22
C ALA A 121 -15.18 -1.94 -26.43
N ASP A 122 -15.10 -0.72 -26.97
CA ASP A 122 -13.85 0.01 -27.20
C ASP A 122 -13.14 0.44 -25.89
N ILE A 123 -13.84 0.43 -24.76
CA ILE A 123 -13.29 0.75 -23.43
C ILE A 123 -12.83 -0.52 -22.70
N ARG A 124 -13.25 -1.70 -23.16
CA ARG A 124 -12.82 -2.98 -22.58
C ARG A 124 -11.36 -3.24 -22.92
N THR A 125 -10.49 -3.11 -21.92
CA THR A 125 -9.06 -3.35 -22.08
C THR A 125 -8.78 -4.85 -22.03
N ASP A 126 -8.50 -5.50 -23.16
CA ASP A 126 -8.00 -6.88 -23.13
C ASP A 126 -6.48 -6.91 -23.04
N THR A 127 -5.95 -6.94 -21.81
CA THR A 127 -4.51 -6.92 -21.58
C THR A 127 -4.03 -8.22 -20.93
N GLU A 128 -3.32 -9.02 -21.72
CA GLU A 128 -2.60 -10.23 -21.28
C GLU A 128 -1.32 -9.92 -20.47
N LYS A 129 -1.03 -8.64 -20.21
CA LYS A 129 0.21 -8.19 -19.57
C LYS A 129 0.03 -8.04 -18.05
N CYS A 130 1.02 -8.50 -17.29
CA CYS A 130 1.16 -8.18 -15.88
C CYS A 130 2.01 -6.92 -15.73
N VAL A 131 1.57 -6.00 -14.86
CA VAL A 131 2.33 -4.80 -14.50
C VAL A 131 2.59 -4.86 -13.00
N ILE A 132 3.84 -4.61 -12.60
CA ILE A 132 4.24 -4.49 -11.20
C ILE A 132 4.84 -3.11 -11.03
N VAL A 133 4.45 -2.46 -9.93
CA VAL A 133 4.86 -1.10 -9.62
C VAL A 133 5.50 -1.10 -8.25
N VAL A 134 6.62 -0.40 -8.12
CA VAL A 134 7.23 -0.10 -6.83
C VAL A 134 7.33 1.40 -6.66
N ARG A 135 7.19 1.82 -5.41
CA ARG A 135 7.37 3.22 -5.01
C ARG A 135 8.83 3.41 -4.63
N ILE A 136 9.42 4.50 -5.06
CA ILE A 136 10.75 4.92 -4.63
C ILE A 136 10.55 5.98 -3.54
N ILE A 137 11.04 5.69 -2.34
CA ILE A 137 10.76 6.43 -1.11
C ILE A 137 12.10 6.77 -0.44
N SER A 138 12.17 7.93 0.19
CA SER A 138 13.32 8.30 1.00
C SER A 138 13.15 7.81 2.44
N GLU A 139 13.50 6.55 2.65
CA GLU A 139 13.50 5.86 3.93
C GLU A 139 14.73 4.97 4.04
N ASP A 140 15.19 4.71 5.26
CA ASP A 140 16.32 3.83 5.55
C ASP A 140 15.86 2.47 6.12
N PRO A 141 15.89 1.38 5.33
CA PRO A 141 15.54 0.04 5.80
C PRO A 141 16.41 -0.46 6.95
N ALA A 142 17.69 -0.05 7.04
CA ALA A 142 18.60 -0.47 8.11
C ALA A 142 18.23 0.16 9.46
N GLU A 143 17.65 1.35 9.43
CA GLU A 143 17.17 2.09 10.59
C GLU A 143 15.65 1.91 10.83
N GLY A 144 15.07 0.83 10.31
CA GLY A 144 13.65 0.50 10.52
C GLY A 144 12.70 1.38 9.70
N PHE A 145 13.07 1.66 8.44
CA PHE A 145 12.32 2.52 7.50
C PHE A 145 12.10 3.94 8.05
N ARG A 146 13.11 4.48 8.76
CA ARG A 146 13.06 5.86 9.21
C ARG A 146 13.06 6.80 8.00
N PRO A 147 12.24 7.86 8.00
CA PRO A 147 12.30 8.91 7.00
C PRO A 147 13.70 9.48 6.85
N ALA A 148 14.15 9.61 5.60
CA ALA A 148 15.40 10.27 5.26
C ALA A 148 15.12 11.54 4.45
N PHE A 149 15.83 12.62 4.76
CA PHE A 149 15.67 13.92 4.11
C PHE A 149 17.00 14.34 3.51
N GLY A 150 16.96 15.06 2.39
CA GLY A 150 18.18 15.44 1.71
C GLY A 150 18.01 15.92 0.28
N ASN A 151 19.13 16.35 -0.29
CA ASN A 151 19.21 16.79 -1.67
C ASN A 151 19.28 15.59 -2.60
N VAL A 152 18.61 15.71 -3.74
CA VAL A 152 18.69 14.78 -4.86
C VAL A 152 19.44 15.51 -5.96
N GLU A 153 20.67 15.09 -6.24
CA GLU A 153 21.51 15.74 -7.24
C GLU A 153 21.11 15.31 -8.65
N SER A 154 20.96 13.99 -8.84
CA SER A 154 20.54 13.43 -10.11
C SER A 154 19.82 12.10 -9.93
N VAL A 155 18.74 11.91 -10.70
CA VAL A 155 18.11 10.61 -10.92
C VAL A 155 18.23 10.26 -12.39
N GLN A 156 18.90 9.14 -12.69
CA GLN A 156 19.09 8.67 -14.06
C GLN A 156 18.45 7.29 -14.21
N PHE A 157 17.60 7.17 -15.23
CA PHE A 157 16.97 5.92 -15.62
C PHE A 157 16.61 5.97 -17.10
N GLN A 158 16.94 4.91 -17.84
CA GLN A 158 16.58 4.79 -19.25
C GLN A 158 15.27 4.02 -19.39
N SER A 159 14.18 4.75 -19.60
CA SER A 159 12.88 4.12 -19.87
C SER A 159 12.90 3.44 -21.24
N ASN A 160 12.18 2.33 -21.33
CA ASN A 160 11.96 1.59 -22.56
C ASN A 160 10.52 1.06 -22.60
N ASP A 161 10.23 0.24 -23.60
CA ASP A 161 8.89 -0.32 -23.77
C ASP A 161 8.43 -1.17 -22.58
N GLU A 162 9.31 -1.85 -21.85
CA GLU A 162 8.96 -2.77 -20.77
C GLU A 162 9.01 -2.13 -19.38
N VAL A 163 9.82 -1.09 -19.19
CA VAL A 163 10.04 -0.42 -17.90
C VAL A 163 10.07 1.09 -18.05
N TRP A 164 9.36 1.79 -17.16
CA TRP A 164 9.31 3.26 -17.16
C TRP A 164 9.14 3.80 -15.76
N THR A 165 9.52 5.07 -15.57
CA THR A 165 9.51 5.72 -14.27
C THR A 165 9.04 7.17 -14.36
N TYR A 166 8.53 7.70 -13.26
CA TYR A 166 8.39 9.14 -13.07
C TYR A 166 8.81 9.53 -11.65
N PHE A 167 9.45 10.69 -11.54
CA PHE A 167 9.88 11.26 -10.27
C PHE A 167 9.22 12.62 -10.04
N SER A 168 8.87 12.91 -8.79
CA SER A 168 8.28 14.20 -8.39
C SER A 168 9.35 15.25 -8.03
N VAL A 169 10.62 14.84 -7.97
CA VAL A 169 11.76 15.71 -7.64
C VAL A 169 12.57 15.96 -8.91
N SER A 170 12.81 17.24 -9.24
CA SER A 170 13.70 17.63 -10.33
C SER A 170 15.16 17.29 -9.99
N SER A 171 16.01 17.17 -11.01
CA SER A 171 17.46 17.04 -10.82
C SER A 171 18.16 18.34 -11.25
N PRO A 172 18.74 19.14 -10.33
CA PRO A 172 18.78 18.93 -8.87
C PRO A 172 17.44 19.27 -8.17
N GLY A 173 17.25 18.73 -6.98
CA GLY A 173 16.03 18.90 -6.16
C GLY A 173 16.23 18.44 -4.71
N MET A 174 15.15 18.37 -3.91
CA MET A 174 15.23 18.04 -2.49
C MET A 174 13.99 17.29 -1.99
N VAL A 175 14.21 16.28 -1.15
CA VAL A 175 13.16 15.63 -0.35
C VAL A 175 13.08 16.33 1.00
N GLN A 176 11.95 17.01 1.23
CA GLN A 176 11.70 17.83 2.42
C GLN A 176 10.85 17.10 3.47
N GLU A 177 10.98 17.51 4.73
CA GLU A 177 10.23 16.95 5.87
C GLU A 177 8.71 17.05 5.73
N TYR A 178 8.23 18.16 5.16
CA TYR A 178 6.80 18.42 5.03
C TYR A 178 6.19 17.87 3.73
N ALA A 179 7.01 17.26 2.87
CA ALA A 179 6.57 16.65 1.63
C ALA A 179 6.38 15.13 1.79
N ALA A 180 5.70 14.51 0.83
CA ALA A 180 5.65 13.05 0.77
C ALA A 180 7.08 12.50 0.57
N LEU A 181 7.49 11.54 1.40
CA LEU A 181 8.78 10.85 1.27
C LEU A 181 8.90 10.08 -0.03
N GLN A 182 7.77 9.73 -0.64
CA GLN A 182 7.74 9.11 -1.94
C GLN A 182 8.07 10.15 -3.02
N PHE A 183 9.19 9.93 -3.71
CA PHE A 183 9.65 10.80 -4.76
C PHE A 183 9.66 10.16 -6.15
N GLY A 184 9.30 8.88 -6.28
CA GLY A 184 9.17 8.22 -7.58
C GLY A 184 8.27 6.99 -7.62
N HIS A 185 7.96 6.57 -8.84
CA HIS A 185 7.33 5.28 -9.14
C HIS A 185 8.05 4.63 -10.30
N LEU A 186 8.40 3.36 -10.15
CA LEU A 186 8.97 2.53 -11.20
C LEU A 186 7.99 1.43 -11.57
N PHE A 187 7.68 1.33 -12.85
CA PHE A 187 6.73 0.39 -13.43
C PHE A 187 7.50 -0.60 -14.31
N ALA A 188 7.09 -1.87 -14.22
CA ALA A 188 7.57 -2.90 -15.12
C ALA A 188 6.38 -3.71 -15.63
N ARG A 189 6.36 -3.98 -16.93
CA ARG A 189 5.37 -4.87 -17.55
C ARG A 189 6.01 -6.12 -18.12
N GLY A 190 5.23 -7.17 -18.26
CA GLY A 190 5.63 -8.42 -18.91
C GLY A 190 4.44 -9.31 -19.26
N ASN A 191 4.67 -10.32 -20.10
CA ASN A 191 3.64 -11.31 -20.49
C ASN A 191 3.24 -12.26 -19.36
N SER A 192 3.96 -12.21 -18.23
CA SER A 192 3.66 -12.96 -17.03
C SER A 192 4.16 -12.18 -15.83
N ARG A 193 3.65 -12.50 -14.64
CA ARG A 193 4.15 -11.94 -13.38
C ARG A 193 5.66 -12.13 -13.26
N ARG A 194 6.17 -13.33 -13.57
CA ARG A 194 7.60 -13.64 -13.49
C ARG A 194 8.43 -12.72 -14.40
N LYS A 195 7.99 -12.48 -15.64
CA LYS A 195 8.68 -11.57 -16.56
C LYS A 195 8.60 -10.12 -16.08
N ALA A 196 7.47 -9.67 -15.55
CA ALA A 196 7.34 -8.33 -14.99
C ALA A 196 8.27 -8.12 -13.76
N VAL A 197 8.36 -9.12 -12.85
CA VAL A 197 9.30 -9.10 -11.72
C VAL A 197 10.75 -9.04 -12.20
N SER A 198 11.12 -9.89 -13.17
CA SER A 198 12.47 -9.92 -13.73
C SER A 198 12.86 -8.57 -14.36
N ASN A 199 11.96 -7.98 -15.16
CA ASN A 199 12.17 -6.67 -15.76
C ASN A 199 12.32 -5.58 -14.70
N LEU A 200 11.53 -5.66 -13.62
CA LEU A 200 11.59 -4.72 -12.51
C LEU A 200 12.91 -4.80 -11.73
N ILE A 201 13.42 -6.00 -11.51
CA ILE A 201 14.71 -6.21 -10.83
C ILE A 201 15.84 -5.57 -11.64
N CYS A 202 15.94 -5.86 -12.95
CA CYS A 202 16.95 -5.24 -13.81
C CYS A 202 16.83 -3.72 -13.81
N ALA A 203 15.60 -3.18 -13.88
CA ALA A 203 15.37 -1.74 -13.83
C ALA A 203 15.78 -1.11 -12.49
N LEU A 204 15.60 -1.80 -11.36
CA LEU A 204 16.06 -1.32 -10.06
C LEU A 204 17.59 -1.37 -9.93
N GLU A 205 18.25 -2.34 -10.56
CA GLU A 205 19.71 -2.45 -10.59
C GLU A 205 20.34 -1.36 -11.48
N GLU A 206 19.66 -0.95 -12.55
CA GLU A 206 20.08 0.13 -13.45
C GLU A 206 19.72 1.54 -12.95
N LEU A 207 18.84 1.64 -11.95
CA LEU A 207 18.38 2.93 -11.42
C LEU A 207 19.48 3.61 -10.60
N GLU A 208 19.97 4.74 -11.11
CA GLU A 208 20.97 5.54 -10.41
C GLU A 208 20.30 6.75 -9.72
N VAL A 209 20.33 6.75 -8.38
CA VAL A 209 19.86 7.86 -7.56
C VAL A 209 21.06 8.42 -6.79
N ARG A 210 21.56 9.58 -7.22
CA ARG A 210 22.56 10.35 -6.48
C ARG A 210 21.87 11.35 -5.57
N ALA A 211 21.87 11.04 -4.28
CA ALA A 211 21.23 11.86 -3.26
C ALA A 211 21.99 11.78 -1.93
N THR A 212 21.83 12.79 -1.08
CA THR A 212 22.33 12.76 0.30
C THR A 212 21.41 11.97 1.23
N CYS A 213 20.15 11.78 0.83
CA CYS A 213 19.20 10.94 1.54
C CYS A 213 19.31 9.47 1.12
N THR A 214 18.94 8.57 2.02
CA THR A 214 18.86 7.14 1.76
C THR A 214 17.53 6.78 1.08
N SER A 215 17.51 5.63 0.41
CA SER A 215 16.32 5.08 -0.24
C SER A 215 16.29 3.56 -0.10
N GLN A 216 15.09 2.99 -0.22
CA GLN A 216 14.83 1.56 -0.04
C GLN A 216 15.06 0.71 -1.30
N VAL A 217 15.64 1.27 -2.37
CA VAL A 217 15.88 0.59 -3.66
C VAL A 217 16.56 -0.77 -3.49
N SER A 218 17.68 -0.84 -2.76
CA SER A 218 18.40 -2.11 -2.54
C SER A 218 17.56 -3.14 -1.79
N TYR A 219 16.72 -2.69 -0.85
CA TYR A 219 15.81 -3.57 -0.12
C TYR A 219 14.70 -4.12 -1.02
N LEU A 220 14.19 -3.31 -1.97
CA LEU A 220 13.20 -3.76 -2.94
C LEU A 220 13.74 -4.90 -3.81
N ILE A 221 14.99 -4.83 -4.26
CA ILE A 221 15.62 -5.90 -5.06
C ILE A 221 15.58 -7.22 -4.28
N GLY A 222 16.06 -7.22 -3.03
CA GLY A 222 16.04 -8.42 -2.19
C GLY A 222 14.63 -8.91 -1.84
N LEU A 223 13.66 -8.00 -1.73
CA LEU A 223 12.25 -8.36 -1.53
C LEU A 223 11.63 -9.03 -2.76
N LEU A 224 11.95 -8.55 -3.97
CA LEU A 224 11.48 -9.12 -5.23
C LEU A 224 12.12 -10.48 -5.54
N GLN A 225 13.35 -10.70 -5.09
CA GLN A 225 14.09 -11.95 -5.22
C GLN A 225 13.69 -13.01 -4.16
N ASP A 226 12.89 -12.66 -3.16
CA ASP A 226 12.49 -13.61 -2.13
C ASP A 226 11.63 -14.74 -2.72
N PRO A 227 11.90 -16.03 -2.41
CA PRO A 227 11.13 -17.14 -2.93
C PRO A 227 9.63 -17.04 -2.63
N LYS A 228 9.24 -16.51 -1.46
CA LYS A 228 7.82 -16.29 -1.11
C LYS A 228 7.20 -15.24 -2.03
N PHE A 229 7.93 -14.21 -2.45
CA PHE A 229 7.43 -13.26 -3.43
C PHE A 229 7.35 -13.87 -4.83
N GLU A 230 8.34 -14.67 -5.24
CA GLU A 230 8.39 -15.30 -6.56
C GLU A 230 7.19 -16.24 -6.79
N ILE A 231 6.97 -17.18 -5.86
CA ILE A 231 5.86 -18.16 -5.93
C ILE A 231 4.50 -17.55 -5.57
N ASN A 232 4.47 -16.25 -5.31
CA ASN A 232 3.29 -15.54 -4.91
C ASN A 232 2.65 -16.05 -3.59
N ASN A 233 3.44 -16.25 -2.55
CA ASN A 233 2.98 -16.68 -1.23
C ASN A 233 3.40 -15.69 -0.13
N PHE A 234 2.69 -14.57 -0.02
CA PHE A 234 2.90 -13.52 0.98
C PHE A 234 1.56 -13.03 1.53
N HIS A 235 1.54 -12.13 2.50
CA HIS A 235 0.30 -11.55 3.02
C HIS A 235 0.59 -10.17 3.61
N THR A 236 -0.44 -9.46 4.07
CA THR A 236 -0.29 -8.10 4.63
C THR A 236 0.73 -8.02 5.77
N GLY A 237 0.84 -9.06 6.61
CA GLY A 237 1.87 -9.12 7.67
C GLY A 237 3.27 -9.61 7.26
N TRP A 238 3.50 -9.98 6.00
CA TRP A 238 4.76 -10.61 5.59
C TRP A 238 5.96 -9.66 5.68
N LEU A 239 5.78 -8.38 5.33
CA LEU A 239 6.85 -7.39 5.47
C LEU A 239 7.22 -7.15 6.94
N ASP A 240 6.23 -7.09 7.84
CA ASP A 240 6.47 -6.94 9.28
C ASP A 240 7.29 -8.11 9.84
N GLU A 241 7.01 -9.34 9.39
CA GLU A 241 7.80 -10.53 9.75
C GLU A 241 9.25 -10.41 9.28
N ARG A 242 9.49 -9.93 8.06
CA ARG A 242 10.85 -9.71 7.53
C ARG A 242 11.61 -8.66 8.33
N ILE A 243 10.95 -7.56 8.69
CA ILE A 243 11.53 -6.47 9.49
C ILE A 243 11.88 -6.99 10.88
N ALA A 244 10.97 -7.71 11.54
CA ALA A 244 11.21 -8.31 12.85
C ALA A 244 12.36 -9.32 12.83
N ALA A 245 12.49 -10.09 11.75
CA ALA A 245 13.58 -11.02 11.51
C ALA A 245 14.89 -10.34 11.08
N LYS A 246 14.92 -9.00 10.96
CA LYS A 246 16.06 -8.20 10.48
C LYS A 246 16.63 -8.69 9.14
N ILE A 247 15.74 -9.13 8.25
CA ILE A 247 16.10 -9.56 6.90
C ILE A 247 16.40 -8.32 6.06
N LEU A 248 17.63 -7.85 6.17
CA LEU A 248 18.23 -6.85 5.29
C LEU A 248 18.95 -7.61 4.19
N THR A 249 18.22 -8.22 3.26
CA THR A 249 18.85 -8.81 2.08
C THR A 249 19.48 -7.66 1.30
N MET A 250 20.77 -7.44 1.51
CA MET A 250 21.63 -6.71 0.59
C MET A 250 22.22 -7.80 -0.31
N PRO A 251 21.76 -7.93 -1.57
CA PRO A 251 22.63 -8.57 -2.55
C PRO A 251 23.96 -7.82 -2.51
N GLU A 252 25.08 -8.52 -2.62
CA GLU A 252 26.38 -7.89 -2.90
C GLU A 252 26.29 -7.21 -4.28
N LEU A 253 25.63 -6.06 -4.34
CA LEU A 253 25.53 -5.22 -5.53
C LEU A 253 26.56 -4.10 -5.37
N PHE A 254 27.49 -4.08 -6.31
CA PHE A 254 28.43 -2.99 -6.52
C PHE A 254 27.71 -1.63 -6.45
N PRO A 255 28.29 -0.63 -5.77
CA PRO A 255 27.56 0.58 -5.42
C PRO A 255 27.39 1.46 -6.67
N LEU A 256 26.16 1.58 -7.16
CA LEU A 256 25.74 2.75 -7.95
C LEU A 256 24.82 3.70 -7.17
N ILE A 257 24.47 3.35 -5.92
CA ILE A 257 24.01 4.35 -4.94
C ILE A 257 25.25 4.88 -4.23
N SER A 258 25.97 5.80 -4.87
CA SER A 258 26.96 6.61 -4.16
C SER A 258 26.20 7.60 -3.29
N THR A 259 25.96 7.25 -2.03
CA THR A 259 25.61 8.26 -1.03
C THR A 259 26.83 9.17 -0.93
N LEU A 260 26.70 10.43 -1.32
CA LEU A 260 27.72 11.43 -1.03
C LEU A 260 27.72 11.60 0.48
N ARG A 261 28.68 10.95 1.15
CA ARG A 261 29.02 11.23 2.55
C ARG A 261 29.87 12.49 2.63
#